data_AF-A0A2A8D6K3-F1
#
_entry.id   AF-A0A2A8D6K3-F1
#
_cell.length_a   1.000
_cell.length_b   1.000
_cell.length_c   1.000
_cell.angle_alpha   90.00
_cell.angle_beta   90.00
_cell.angle_gamma   90.00
#
_symmetry.space_group_name_H-M   'P 1'
#
loop_
_entity.id
_entity.type
_entity.pdbx_description
1 polymer ?
#
loop_
_entity_poly.entity_id
_entity_poly.type
_entity_poly.pdbx_seq_one_letter_code
_entity_poly.pdbx_strand_id
1 'polypeptide(L)'
;MPLDTSTISDAALPLIIGIDGRSGSGKTRLSELLEQSLSTEGIGVRVLNLDSIYPGWDGLEEGTKAWQKISRNLREGKPANYREWDWHADAPGTEHTINPAQETVIICEGVGAITGTCDVRIVVKAPDELRYRRAIDRDGETYRPHWERWAAQEEALFATYSAKYAQADFIYRTA
;
A
#
# COMPACT_ATOMS: atom_id res chain seq x y z
N MET A 1 9.85 22.66 32.14
CA MET A 1 8.58 23.31 31.75
C MET A 1 7.71 22.23 31.16
N PRO A 2 6.58 21.85 31.78
CA PRO A 2 5.72 20.83 31.20
C PRO A 2 4.98 21.43 30.00
N LEU A 3 4.97 20.71 28.88
CA LEU A 3 4.19 21.06 27.70
C LEU A 3 2.71 20.85 28.03
N ASP A 4 1.94 21.93 27.89
CA ASP A 4 0.51 21.96 28.03
C ASP A 4 -0.14 21.18 26.88
N THR A 5 -0.86 20.10 27.20
CA THR A 5 -1.57 19.24 26.25
C THR A 5 -3.01 19.69 26.00
N SER A 6 -3.37 20.94 26.32
CA SER A 6 -4.74 21.45 26.14
C SER A 6 -4.87 22.39 24.94
N THR A 7 -4.59 21.85 23.75
CA THR A 7 -5.22 22.33 22.52
C THR A 7 -5.81 21.12 21.81
N ILE A 8 -7.11 21.16 21.54
CA ILE A 8 -7.71 20.30 20.52
C ILE A 8 -7.04 20.79 19.22
N SER A 9 -5.95 20.12 18.83
CA SER A 9 -5.16 20.44 17.66
C SER A 9 -6.07 20.41 16.44
N ASP A 10 -5.99 21.41 15.56
CA ASP A 10 -6.17 21.15 14.14
C ASP A 10 -5.19 20.02 13.83
N ALA A 11 -5.66 18.77 13.83
CA ALA A 11 -4.77 17.63 13.69
C ALA A 11 -4.18 17.72 12.28
N ALA A 12 -2.86 17.87 12.19
CA ALA A 12 -2.16 17.81 10.92
C ALA A 12 -2.57 16.51 10.22
N LEU A 13 -2.96 16.59 8.94
CA LEU A 13 -3.31 15.41 8.16
C LEU A 13 -2.13 14.42 8.15
N PRO A 14 -2.40 13.11 8.16
CA PRO A 14 -1.33 12.12 8.17
C PRO A 14 -0.46 12.24 6.92
N LEU A 15 0.84 12.02 7.09
CA LEU A 15 1.74 11.80 5.96
C LEU A 15 1.39 10.46 5.30
N ILE A 16 1.09 10.45 4.00
CA ILE A 16 0.81 9.23 3.23
C ILE A 16 2.00 8.86 2.36
N ILE A 17 2.60 7.71 2.66
CA ILE A 17 3.73 7.13 1.91
C ILE A 17 3.21 5.95 1.09
N GLY A 18 3.28 6.04 -0.24
CA GLY A 18 2.96 4.93 -1.15
C GLY A 18 4.21 4.15 -1.52
N ILE A 19 4.25 2.86 -1.19
CA ILE A 19 5.32 1.91 -1.54
C ILE A 19 4.79 0.91 -2.56
N ASP A 20 5.11 1.15 -3.83
CA ASP A 20 4.61 0.37 -4.95
C ASP A 20 5.69 -0.54 -5.54
N GLY A 21 5.28 -1.62 -6.17
CA GLY A 21 6.15 -2.52 -6.91
C GLY A 21 5.43 -3.83 -7.22
N ARG A 22 5.88 -4.49 -8.29
CA ARG A 22 5.33 -5.80 -8.68
C ARG A 22 5.43 -6.83 -7.56
N SER A 23 4.60 -7.87 -7.63
CA SER A 23 4.69 -9.02 -6.73
C SER A 23 6.11 -9.58 -6.70
N GLY A 24 6.60 -9.90 -5.50
CA GLY A 24 7.98 -10.34 -5.25
C GLY A 24 9.08 -9.25 -5.26
N SER A 25 8.75 -7.96 -5.43
CA SER A 25 9.76 -6.89 -5.52
C SER A 25 10.46 -6.55 -4.19
N GLY A 26 9.82 -6.85 -3.06
CA GLY A 26 10.31 -6.51 -1.71
C GLY A 26 9.61 -5.32 -1.04
N LYS A 27 8.45 -4.87 -1.55
CA LYS A 27 7.64 -3.77 -0.96
C LYS A 27 7.39 -3.95 0.53
N THR A 28 6.84 -5.11 0.91
CA THR A 28 6.45 -5.42 2.29
C THR A 28 7.66 -5.32 3.21
N ARG A 29 8.82 -5.84 2.79
CA ARG A 29 10.06 -5.71 3.56
C ARG A 29 10.51 -4.26 3.74
N LEU A 30 10.40 -3.43 2.71
CA LEU A 30 10.70 -2.01 2.82
C LEU A 30 9.71 -1.28 3.74
N SER A 31 8.42 -1.63 3.66
CA SER A 31 7.37 -1.11 4.53
C SER A 31 7.67 -1.41 6.00
N GLU A 32 7.98 -2.67 6.33
CA GLU A 32 8.36 -3.10 7.69
C GLU A 32 9.58 -2.34 8.23
N LEU A 33 10.62 -2.16 7.40
CA LEU A 33 11.83 -1.44 7.80
C LEU A 33 11.52 0.03 8.11
N LEU A 34 10.68 0.66 7.29
CA LEU A 34 10.27 2.06 7.48
C LEU A 34 9.37 2.21 8.71
N GLU A 35 8.38 1.33 8.88
CA GLU A 35 7.53 1.28 10.07
C GLU A 35 8.37 1.12 11.34
N GLN A 36 9.31 0.17 11.36
CA GLN A 36 10.18 -0.07 12.51
C GLN A 36 11.05 1.16 12.83
N SER A 37 11.62 1.79 11.81
CA SER A 37 12.45 2.99 11.99
C SER A 37 11.64 4.15 12.57
N LEU A 38 10.45 4.43 12.03
CA LEU A 38 9.58 5.51 12.52
C LEU A 38 9.06 5.22 13.94
N SER A 39 8.65 3.97 14.20
CA SER A 39 8.17 3.55 15.52
C SER A 39 9.26 3.68 16.59
N THR A 40 10.52 3.42 16.24
CA THR A 40 11.67 3.59 17.16
C THR A 40 11.86 5.05 17.57
N GLU A 41 11.52 6.00 16.69
CA GLU A 41 11.51 7.43 16.97
C GLU A 41 10.23 7.90 17.68
N GLY A 42 9.34 6.97 18.08
CA GLY A 42 8.08 7.27 18.76
C GLY A 42 6.98 7.82 17.85
N ILE A 43 7.11 7.68 16.52
CA ILE A 43 6.11 8.12 15.55
C ILE A 43 5.07 7.01 15.34
N GLY A 44 3.79 7.33 15.52
CA GLY A 44 2.69 6.39 15.23
C GLY A 44 2.54 6.13 13.74
N VAL A 45 2.58 4.85 13.35
CA VAL A 45 2.47 4.42 11.94
C VAL A 45 1.30 3.45 11.78
N ARG A 46 0.48 3.69 10.76
CA ARG A 46 -0.45 2.69 10.22
C ARG A 46 0.09 2.13 8.93
N VAL A 47 0.18 0.81 8.82
CA VAL A 47 0.43 0.13 7.56
C VAL A 47 -0.91 -0.34 6.96
N LEU A 48 -1.13 0.00 5.69
CA LEU A 48 -2.23 -0.50 4.87
C LEU A 48 -1.63 -1.32 3.71
N ASN A 49 -1.79 -2.64 3.77
CA ASN A 49 -1.42 -3.53 2.67
C ASN A 49 -2.58 -3.63 1.69
N LEU A 50 -2.36 -3.25 0.43
CA LEU A 50 -3.41 -3.29 -0.61
C LEU A 50 -3.84 -4.72 -0.98
N ASP A 51 -3.01 -5.74 -0.69
CA ASP A 51 -3.43 -7.14 -0.84
C ASP A 51 -4.70 -7.40 -0.02
N SER A 52 -4.93 -6.69 1.10
CA SER A 52 -6.15 -6.83 1.89
C SER A 52 -7.38 -6.21 1.24
N ILE A 53 -7.26 -5.41 0.17
CA ILE A 53 -8.40 -4.72 -0.46
C ILE A 53 -8.65 -5.12 -1.91
N TYR A 54 -7.82 -5.99 -2.50
CA TYR A 54 -8.09 -6.53 -3.82
C TYR A 54 -9.17 -7.61 -3.73
N PRO A 55 -10.31 -7.48 -4.43
CA PRO A 55 -11.33 -8.52 -4.47
C PRO A 55 -10.87 -9.70 -5.34
N GLY A 56 -10.10 -10.58 -4.71
CA GLY A 56 -9.57 -11.79 -5.34
C GLY A 56 -8.50 -11.50 -6.40
N TRP A 57 -8.16 -12.55 -7.13
CA TRP A 57 -7.03 -12.54 -8.05
C TRP A 57 -7.21 -11.70 -9.31
N ASP A 58 -8.43 -11.29 -9.63
CA ASP A 58 -8.75 -10.43 -10.77
C ASP A 58 -9.12 -9.00 -10.31
N GLY A 59 -8.90 -8.69 -9.04
CA GLY A 59 -9.35 -7.49 -8.35
C GLY A 59 -8.36 -6.32 -8.34
N LEU A 60 -7.22 -6.38 -9.05
CA LEU A 60 -6.17 -5.35 -8.92
C LEU A 60 -6.69 -3.95 -9.26
N GLU A 61 -7.42 -3.82 -10.37
CA GLU A 61 -7.98 -2.53 -10.78
C GLU A 61 -9.00 -1.99 -9.76
N GLU A 62 -9.87 -2.87 -9.26
CA GLU A 62 -10.92 -2.50 -8.30
C GLU A 62 -10.33 -2.06 -6.96
N GLY A 63 -9.41 -2.84 -6.38
CA GLY A 63 -8.77 -2.45 -5.13
C GLY A 63 -7.91 -1.19 -5.29
N THR A 64 -7.29 -0.98 -6.45
CA THR A 64 -6.58 0.27 -6.75
C THR A 64 -7.54 1.48 -6.77
N LYS A 65 -8.73 1.35 -7.37
CA LYS A 65 -9.76 2.40 -7.33
C LYS A 65 -10.27 2.64 -5.91
N ALA A 66 -10.44 1.59 -5.11
CA ALA A 66 -10.79 1.71 -3.70
C ALA A 66 -9.72 2.50 -2.93
N TRP A 67 -8.44 2.19 -3.12
CA TRP A 67 -7.33 2.94 -2.53
C TRP A 67 -7.31 4.42 -2.94
N GLN A 68 -7.56 4.73 -4.21
CA GLN A 68 -7.65 6.12 -4.66
C GLN A 68 -8.76 6.90 -3.96
N LYS A 69 -9.89 6.26 -3.66
CA LYS A 69 -10.97 6.87 -2.88
C LYS A 69 -10.59 7.04 -1.42
N ILE A 70 -9.99 6.01 -0.81
CA ILE A 70 -9.53 6.02 0.59
C ILE A 70 -8.53 7.16 0.80
N SER A 71 -7.42 7.15 0.05
CA SER A 71 -6.36 8.16 0.16
C SER A 71 -6.85 9.58 -0.09
N ARG A 72 -7.78 9.79 -1.04
CA ARG A 72 -8.40 11.10 -1.25
C ARG A 72 -9.20 11.58 -0.04
N ASN A 73 -10.05 10.72 0.54
CA ASN A 73 -10.80 11.07 1.74
C ASN A 73 -9.87 11.44 2.90
N LEU A 74 -8.82 10.65 3.13
CA LEU A 74 -7.85 10.91 4.18
C LEU A 74 -7.14 12.25 4.00
N ARG A 75 -6.77 12.59 2.75
CA ARG A 75 -6.17 13.90 2.42
C ARG A 75 -7.15 15.07 2.47
N GLU A 76 -8.45 14.81 2.47
CA GLU A 76 -9.50 15.79 2.74
C GLU A 76 -9.87 15.86 4.23
N GLY A 77 -9.16 15.15 5.12
CA GLY A 77 -9.46 15.09 6.55
C GLY A 77 -10.72 14.30 6.89
N LYS A 78 -11.22 13.48 5.96
CA LYS A 78 -12.43 12.66 6.14
C LYS A 78 -12.06 11.22 6.47
N PRO A 79 -12.79 10.55 7.37
CA PRO A 79 -12.66 9.11 7.56
C PRO A 79 -12.85 8.34 6.24
N ALA A 80 -12.13 7.24 6.12
CA ALA A 80 -12.22 6.34 4.98
C ALA A 80 -12.55 4.92 5.44
N ASN A 81 -13.55 4.33 4.80
CA ASN A 81 -13.97 2.95 5.07
C ASN A 81 -13.49 2.05 3.94
N TYR A 82 -13.09 0.85 4.29
CA TYR A 82 -12.80 -0.21 3.34
C TYR A 82 -13.21 -1.55 3.93
N ARG A 83 -13.46 -2.51 3.06
CA ARG A 83 -13.74 -3.89 3.44
C ARG A 83 -12.56 -4.72 3.01
N GLU A 84 -12.03 -5.51 3.92
CA GLU A 84 -10.95 -6.41 3.55
C GLU A 84 -11.48 -7.55 2.66
N TRP A 85 -10.59 -8.16 1.89
CA TRP A 85 -10.84 -9.39 1.17
C TRP A 85 -10.29 -10.57 1.98
N ASP A 86 -11.16 -11.54 2.28
CA ASP A 86 -10.74 -12.81 2.85
C ASP A 86 -10.30 -13.73 1.70
N TRP A 87 -8.99 -13.85 1.52
CA TRP A 87 -8.40 -14.72 0.50
C TRP A 87 -8.64 -16.21 0.73
N HIS A 88 -8.96 -16.64 1.95
CA HIS A 88 -9.30 -18.04 2.24
C HIS A 88 -10.76 -18.34 1.89
N ALA A 89 -11.66 -17.40 2.17
CA ALA A 89 -13.09 -17.54 1.86
C ALA A 89 -13.45 -17.10 0.43
N ASP A 90 -12.52 -16.43 -0.28
CA ASP A 90 -12.74 -15.78 -1.57
C ASP A 90 -13.97 -14.85 -1.54
N ALA A 91 -14.07 -14.04 -0.47
CA ALA A 91 -15.23 -13.21 -0.18
C ALA A 91 -14.90 -11.93 0.60
N PRO A 92 -15.80 -10.93 0.61
CA PRO A 92 -15.63 -9.73 1.45
C PRO A 92 -15.63 -10.06 2.95
N GLY A 93 -14.54 -9.71 3.63
CA GLY A 93 -14.30 -9.93 5.06
C GLY A 93 -14.79 -8.77 5.94
N THR A 94 -13.99 -8.42 6.96
CA THR A 94 -14.27 -7.38 7.95
C THR A 94 -14.26 -5.96 7.36
N GLU A 95 -15.13 -5.08 7.86
CA GLU A 95 -15.11 -3.66 7.53
C GLU A 95 -14.23 -2.87 8.50
N HIS A 96 -13.43 -1.97 7.95
CA HIS A 96 -12.46 -1.15 8.66
C HIS A 96 -12.72 0.33 8.41
N THR A 97 -12.44 1.16 9.41
CA THR A 97 -12.47 2.63 9.31
C THR A 97 -11.10 3.20 9.66
N ILE A 98 -10.56 4.06 8.80
CA ILE A 98 -9.38 4.87 9.09
C ILE A 98 -9.84 6.29 9.37
N ASN A 99 -9.59 6.79 10.58
CA ASN A 99 -9.86 8.18 10.94
C ASN A 99 -8.54 8.98 10.86
N PRO A 100 -8.39 9.90 9.89
CA PRO A 100 -7.12 10.60 9.66
C PRO A 100 -6.66 11.42 10.88
N ALA A 101 -7.57 11.86 11.74
CA ALA A 101 -7.21 12.60 12.96
C ALA A 101 -6.50 11.74 14.03
N GLN A 102 -6.49 10.42 13.87
CA GLN A 102 -5.83 9.46 14.76
C GLN A 102 -4.49 8.96 14.20
N GLU A 103 -4.12 9.39 13.00
CA GLU A 103 -2.96 8.86 12.26
C GLU A 103 -1.90 9.95 12.13
N THR A 104 -0.63 9.60 12.38
CA THR A 104 0.50 10.50 12.10
C THR A 104 1.13 10.16 10.75
N VAL A 105 1.40 8.88 10.50
CA VAL A 105 1.92 8.37 9.22
C VAL A 105 1.08 7.19 8.77
N ILE A 106 0.73 7.15 7.48
CA ILE A 106 0.13 6.01 6.82
C ILE A 106 1.08 5.52 5.74
N ILE A 107 1.58 4.29 5.89
CA ILE A 107 2.32 3.59 4.84
C ILE A 107 1.30 2.72 4.09
N CYS A 108 1.11 2.99 2.81
CA CYS A 108 0.34 2.14 1.93
C CYS A 108 1.29 1.36 1.03
N GLU A 109 1.23 0.03 1.10
CA GLU A 109 2.09 -0.85 0.32
C GLU A 109 1.27 -1.82 -0.53
N GLY A 110 1.71 -2.04 -1.77
CA GLY A 110 1.01 -2.92 -2.69
C GLY A 110 1.16 -2.49 -4.15
N VAL A 111 0.69 -3.33 -5.08
CA VAL A 111 0.68 -2.97 -6.50
C VAL A 111 -0.35 -1.86 -6.73
N GLY A 112 0.07 -0.71 -7.25
CA GLY A 112 -0.82 0.43 -7.42
C GLY A 112 -0.91 1.36 -6.20
N ALA A 113 -0.11 1.15 -5.15
CA ALA A 113 -0.04 2.04 -3.99
C ALA A 113 0.23 3.50 -4.37
N ILE A 114 1.09 3.78 -5.35
CA ILE A 114 1.38 5.17 -5.74
C ILE A 114 0.27 5.82 -6.59
N THR A 115 -0.74 5.05 -6.99
CA THR A 115 -1.88 5.60 -7.74
C THR A 115 -2.83 6.39 -6.84
N GLY A 116 -2.76 6.20 -5.51
CA GLY A 116 -3.49 7.01 -4.54
C GLY A 116 -2.95 8.44 -4.43
N THR A 117 -3.57 9.22 -3.55
CA THR A 117 -3.07 10.55 -3.16
C THR A 117 -1.99 10.38 -2.10
N CYS A 118 -0.72 10.33 -2.53
CA CYS A 118 0.44 10.16 -1.67
C CYS A 118 1.26 11.45 -1.57
N ASP A 119 1.85 11.69 -0.40
CA ASP A 119 2.84 12.74 -0.15
C ASP A 119 4.25 12.29 -0.59
N VAL A 120 4.56 11.00 -0.42
CA VAL A 120 5.81 10.37 -0.86
C VAL A 120 5.51 9.12 -1.69
N ARG A 121 6.18 8.95 -2.83
CA ARG A 121 6.04 7.81 -3.74
C ARG A 121 7.36 7.06 -3.88
N ILE A 122 7.37 5.82 -3.44
CA ILE A 122 8.52 4.92 -3.55
C ILE A 122 8.15 3.78 -4.50
N VAL A 123 8.93 3.58 -5.55
CA VAL A 123 8.78 2.45 -6.48
C VAL A 123 9.90 1.46 -6.27
N VAL A 124 9.55 0.25 -5.82
CA VAL A 124 10.44 -0.88 -5.62
C VAL A 124 10.53 -1.72 -6.88
N LYS A 125 11.74 -1.89 -7.40
CA LYS A 125 12.04 -2.68 -8.60
C LYS A 125 12.94 -3.85 -8.26
N ALA A 126 12.68 -4.99 -8.89
CA ALA A 126 13.49 -6.19 -8.78
C ALA A 126 13.50 -6.92 -10.13
N PRO A 127 14.58 -7.66 -10.48
CA PRO A 127 14.60 -8.50 -11.67
C PRO A 127 13.47 -9.53 -11.67
N ASP A 128 12.93 -9.86 -12.85
CA ASP A 128 11.76 -10.75 -12.97
C ASP A 128 12.01 -12.15 -12.41
N GLU A 129 13.19 -12.71 -12.64
CA GLU A 129 13.57 -14.02 -12.09
C GLU A 129 13.58 -14.01 -10.55
N LEU A 130 14.09 -12.92 -9.96
CA LEU A 130 14.13 -12.75 -8.52
C LEU A 130 12.72 -12.60 -7.94
N ARG A 131 11.86 -11.83 -8.60
CA ARG A 131 10.45 -11.67 -8.20
C ARG A 131 9.72 -13.00 -8.23
N TYR A 132 9.87 -13.75 -9.33
CA TYR A 132 9.25 -15.06 -9.50
C TYR A 132 9.69 -16.00 -8.38
N ARG A 133 11.00 -16.13 -8.16
CA ARG A 133 11.56 -16.96 -7.09
C ARG A 133 10.99 -16.60 -5.72
N ARG A 134 11.05 -15.32 -5.35
CA ARG A 134 10.51 -14.82 -4.07
C ARG A 134 9.02 -15.10 -3.90
N ALA A 135 8.23 -14.92 -4.96
CA ALA A 135 6.79 -15.11 -4.89
C ALA A 135 6.41 -16.60 -4.76
N ILE A 136 7.10 -17.48 -5.49
CA ILE A 136 6.91 -18.93 -5.37
C ILE A 136 7.42 -19.46 -4.03
N ASP A 137 8.55 -18.97 -3.53
CA ASP A 137 9.09 -19.38 -2.22
C ASP A 137 8.14 -18.99 -1.07
N ARG A 138 7.42 -17.86 -1.21
CA ARG A 138 6.47 -17.37 -0.21
C ARG A 138 5.11 -18.08 -0.27
N ASP A 139 4.49 -18.13 -1.45
CA ASP A 139 3.08 -18.51 -1.60
C ASP A 139 2.88 -19.86 -2.31
N GLY A 140 3.96 -20.43 -2.85
CA GLY A 140 3.99 -21.76 -3.44
C GLY A 140 2.91 -22.01 -4.50
N GLU A 141 2.28 -23.18 -4.39
CA GLU A 141 1.25 -23.65 -5.32
C GLU A 141 -0.07 -22.87 -5.23
N THR A 142 -0.28 -22.08 -4.17
CA THR A 142 -1.47 -21.22 -4.05
C THR A 142 -1.38 -20.03 -5.03
N TYR A 143 -0.16 -19.54 -5.29
CA TYR A 143 0.05 -18.42 -6.22
C TYR A 143 0.46 -18.85 -7.63
N ARG A 144 1.14 -19.98 -7.79
CA ARG A 144 1.61 -20.47 -9.10
C ARG A 144 0.55 -20.42 -10.21
N PRO A 145 -0.72 -20.86 -10.00
CA PRO A 145 -1.75 -20.83 -11.03
C PRO A 145 -2.18 -19.41 -11.42
N HIS A 146 -1.78 -18.41 -10.64
CA HIS A 146 -2.25 -17.04 -10.75
C HIS A 146 -1.15 -16.07 -11.20
N TRP A 147 0.10 -16.53 -11.27
CA TRP A 147 1.26 -15.71 -11.65
C TRP A 147 1.04 -14.93 -12.95
N GLU A 148 0.68 -15.62 -14.03
CA GLU A 148 0.54 -14.99 -15.35
C GLU A 148 -0.63 -14.01 -15.40
N ARG A 149 -1.79 -14.37 -14.85
CA ARG A 149 -2.97 -13.49 -14.81
C ARG A 149 -2.74 -12.26 -13.94
N TRP A 150 -2.01 -12.40 -12.82
CA TRP A 150 -1.65 -11.28 -11.97
C TRP A 150 -0.65 -10.36 -12.67
N ALA A 151 0.39 -10.94 -13.29
CA ALA A 151 1.37 -10.18 -14.05
C ALA A 151 0.74 -9.39 -15.22
N ALA A 152 -0.29 -9.93 -15.88
CA ALA A 152 -1.01 -9.22 -16.92
C ALA A 152 -1.76 -7.98 -16.38
N GLN A 153 -2.40 -8.09 -15.21
CA GLN A 153 -3.06 -6.96 -14.56
C GLN A 153 -2.05 -5.90 -14.11
N GLU A 154 -0.90 -6.33 -13.58
CA GLU A 154 0.21 -5.44 -13.26
C GLU A 154 0.58 -4.61 -14.50
N GLU A 155 0.91 -5.24 -15.64
CA GLU A 155 1.27 -4.54 -16.88
C GLU A 155 0.21 -3.53 -17.33
N ALA A 156 -1.07 -3.92 -17.30
CA ALA A 156 -2.17 -3.03 -17.64
C ALA A 156 -2.26 -1.81 -16.71
N LEU A 157 -2.02 -2.01 -15.41
CA LEU A 157 -1.98 -0.95 -14.43
C LEU A 157 -0.80 0.01 -14.67
N PHE A 158 0.41 -0.54 -14.88
CA PHE A 158 1.60 0.27 -15.16
C PHE A 158 1.44 1.10 -16.43
N ALA A 159 0.84 0.54 -17.48
CA ALA A 159 0.53 1.25 -18.72
C ALA A 159 -0.46 2.42 -18.46
N THR A 160 -1.56 2.13 -17.76
CA THR A 160 -2.62 3.11 -17.44
C THR A 160 -2.09 4.26 -16.59
N TYR A 161 -1.26 3.97 -15.60
CA TYR A 161 -0.74 4.96 -14.63
C TYR A 161 0.71 5.37 -14.90
N SER A 162 1.21 5.18 -16.11
CA SER A 162 2.61 5.46 -16.49
C SER A 162 3.10 6.86 -16.08
N ALA A 163 2.26 7.88 -16.24
CA ALA A 163 2.57 9.25 -15.81
C ALA A 163 2.77 9.38 -14.30
N LYS A 164 2.04 8.62 -13.48
CA LYS A 164 2.26 8.59 -12.02
C LYS A 164 3.54 7.86 -11.65
N TYR A 165 3.84 6.74 -12.32
CA TYR A 165 5.10 6.01 -12.11
C TYR A 165 6.34 6.84 -12.53
N ALA A 166 6.18 7.76 -13.48
CA ALA A 166 7.23 8.72 -13.85
C ALA A 166 7.48 9.80 -12.77
N GLN A 167 6.54 9.99 -11.83
CA GLN A 167 6.62 10.97 -10.73
C GLN A 167 7.04 10.30 -9.40
N ALA A 168 7.68 9.14 -9.46
CA ALA A 168 8.23 8.51 -8.25
C ALA A 168 9.30 9.41 -7.62
N ASP A 169 9.17 9.69 -6.32
CA ASP A 169 10.17 10.47 -5.57
C ASP A 169 11.43 9.63 -5.34
N PHE A 170 11.25 8.31 -5.14
CA PHE A 170 12.35 7.36 -4.96
C PHE A 170 12.14 6.08 -5.79
N ILE A 171 13.23 5.57 -6.32
CA ILE A 171 13.30 4.23 -6.94
C ILE A 171 14.25 3.38 -6.11
N TYR A 172 13.72 2.36 -5.44
CA TYR A 172 14.51 1.40 -4.69
C TYR A 172 14.68 0.11 -5.51
N ARG A 173 15.92 -0.33 -5.73
CA ARG A 173 16.22 -1.54 -6.49
C ARG A 173 16.69 -2.62 -5.54
N THR A 174 15.96 -3.73 -5.47
CA THR A 174 16.40 -4.90 -4.72
C THR A 174 17.25 -5.79 -5.63
N ALA A 175 18.36 -6.26 -5.07
CA ALA A 175 19.25 -7.25 -5.68
C ALA A 175 18.89 -8.66 -5.19
#